data_AF-A0AAD3H0I0-F1
#
_entry.id   AF-A0AAD3H0I0-F1
#
_cell.length_a   1.000
_cell.length_b   1.000
_cell.length_c   1.000
_cell.angle_alpha   90.00
_cell.angle_beta   90.00
_cell.angle_gamma   90.00
#
_symmetry.space_group_name_H-M   'P 1'
#
loop_
_entity.id
_entity.type
_entity.pdbx_description
1 polymer ?
#
loop_
_entity_poly.entity_id
_entity_poly.type
_entity_poly.pdbx_seq_one_letter_code
_entity_poly.pdbx_strand_id
1 'polypeptide(L)'
;MTQYACSRIHLLAVASFIFMSLPGPDAFVHSFSTIIPPFRRFQFAPNSVATKPHTFICKNIAANTTDSNSNPIEEVREFSMRNVPGEGDCMFQSIALATSTSLGLGGNNALLRAVAMEIREVVAQIFAANGTLHIAGKRIVRTKDLLNSAAKSENVEATEYLEMLRNGKLQGGGPELTCLSNILRRPISIYELKWNEAYDFENATMPDVCEIQCVGSFGDVFIDPIADIPNHVLLSDVQQGAYSWHIHILVVDAGGGEKHACTLLPKTCYV
;
A
#
# COMPACT_ATOMS: atom_id res chain seq x y z
N MET A 1 21.78 21.96 -47.82
CA MET A 1 20.85 20.84 -47.61
C MET A 1 20.97 20.39 -46.16
N THR A 2 20.03 20.90 -45.38
CA THR A 2 19.51 20.51 -44.06
C THR A 2 20.27 19.53 -43.14
N GLN A 3 20.68 20.11 -42.01
CA GLN A 3 20.91 19.49 -40.70
C GLN A 3 19.66 18.73 -40.20
N TYR A 4 19.87 17.63 -39.47
CA TYR A 4 18.92 17.15 -38.48
C TYR A 4 19.62 17.01 -37.12
N ALA A 5 19.26 17.93 -36.22
CA ALA A 5 19.43 17.80 -34.79
C ALA A 5 18.36 16.82 -34.28
N CYS A 6 18.78 15.73 -33.62
CA CYS A 6 17.87 14.84 -32.91
C CYS A 6 17.94 15.18 -31.42
N SER A 7 17.01 16.00 -30.97
CA SER A 7 16.90 16.47 -29.60
C SER A 7 16.53 15.33 -28.65
N ARG A 8 17.38 15.14 -27.64
CA ARG A 8 17.02 14.62 -26.33
C ARG A 8 15.84 15.43 -25.79
N ILE A 9 14.75 14.77 -25.40
CA ILE A 9 13.79 15.13 -24.32
C ILE A 9 12.67 14.07 -24.38
N HIS A 10 12.63 13.19 -23.37
CA HIS A 10 11.43 12.55 -22.77
C HIS A 10 11.85 11.36 -21.88
N LEU A 11 12.59 11.66 -20.82
CA LEU A 11 12.81 10.74 -19.69
C LEU A 11 12.42 11.39 -18.35
N LEU A 12 11.57 12.43 -18.39
CA LEU A 12 11.23 13.27 -17.24
C LEU A 12 9.77 13.13 -16.75
N ALA A 13 8.95 12.27 -17.37
CA ALA A 13 7.54 12.10 -16.95
C ALA A 13 7.28 10.85 -16.08
N VAL A 14 8.30 10.00 -15.84
CA VAL A 14 8.14 8.76 -15.05
C VAL A 14 8.61 8.93 -13.60
N ALA A 15 9.41 9.96 -13.31
CA ALA A 15 9.93 10.23 -11.97
C ALA A 15 8.93 10.92 -11.02
N SER A 16 7.82 11.48 -11.53
CA SER A 16 6.90 12.27 -10.70
C SER A 16 5.72 11.49 -10.10
N PHE A 17 5.56 10.20 -10.42
CA PHE A 17 4.44 9.38 -9.91
C PHE A 17 4.86 8.15 -9.09
N ILE A 18 6.16 7.86 -8.98
CA ILE A 18 6.69 6.75 -8.16
C ILE A 18 7.93 7.22 -7.37
N PHE A 19 7.86 8.44 -6.84
CA PHE A 19 8.80 8.94 -5.84
C PHE A 19 7.98 9.59 -4.73
N MET A 20 7.37 8.76 -3.87
CA MET A 20 7.30 9.16 -2.46
C MET A 20 8.70 8.99 -1.88
N SER A 21 9.59 9.92 -2.24
CA SER A 21 10.78 10.14 -1.45
C SER A 21 10.30 10.83 -0.18
N LEU A 22 10.35 10.12 0.95
CA LEU A 22 10.18 10.74 2.27
C LEU A 22 11.22 11.88 2.39
N PRO A 23 10.84 13.07 2.88
CA PRO A 23 11.77 14.19 2.97
C PRO A 23 12.88 13.89 3.98
N GLY A 24 14.13 14.17 3.58
CA GLY A 24 15.31 14.09 4.45
C GLY A 24 15.32 15.16 5.55
N PRO A 25 16.22 15.04 6.54
CA PRO A 25 16.16 15.80 7.78
C PRO A 25 16.91 17.12 7.66
N ASP A 26 16.24 18.19 7.26
CA ASP A 26 16.77 19.55 7.43
C ASP A 26 15.73 20.50 8.04
N ALA A 27 15.96 20.76 9.33
CA ALA A 27 15.68 21.97 10.11
C ALA A 27 14.44 22.82 9.76
N PHE A 28 13.33 22.55 10.44
CA PHE A 28 12.29 23.54 10.70
C PHE A 28 12.05 23.65 12.21
N VAL A 29 12.38 24.83 12.76
CA VAL A 29 11.93 25.25 14.10
C VAL A 29 10.48 25.68 13.96
N HIS A 30 9.55 24.72 14.07
CA HIS A 30 8.13 25.01 14.20
C HIS A 30 7.71 24.91 15.66
N SER A 31 6.97 25.93 16.11
CA SER A 31 6.09 25.90 17.27
C SER A 31 5.44 24.52 17.42
N PHE A 32 5.79 23.79 18.48
CA PHE A 32 5.24 22.48 18.79
C PHE A 32 3.77 22.60 19.19
N SER A 33 2.88 22.73 18.20
CA SER A 33 1.50 22.29 18.42
C SER A 33 1.55 20.79 18.69
N THR A 34 1.08 20.36 19.85
CA THR A 34 0.98 18.96 20.30
C THR A 34 -0.11 18.20 19.53
N ILE A 35 -0.02 18.24 18.20
CA ILE A 35 -0.90 17.53 17.29
C ILE A 35 -0.65 16.04 17.52
N ILE A 36 -1.62 15.35 18.14
CA ILE A 36 -1.59 13.90 18.26
C ILE A 36 -1.81 13.32 16.85
N PRO A 37 -0.87 12.53 16.31
CA PRO A 37 -0.98 11.92 15.00
C PRO A 37 -2.24 11.04 14.87
N PRO A 38 -2.87 10.94 13.69
CA PRO A 38 -4.10 10.17 13.48
C PRO A 38 -4.02 8.73 13.99
N PHE A 39 -2.93 8.02 13.70
CA PHE A 39 -2.79 6.62 14.12
C PHE A 39 -2.84 6.43 15.64
N ARG A 40 -2.29 7.37 16.41
CA ARG A 40 -2.27 7.30 17.88
C ARG A 40 -3.65 7.52 18.51
N ARG A 41 -4.62 8.01 17.73
CA ARG A 41 -6.00 8.20 18.16
C ARG A 41 -6.87 6.98 17.85
N PHE A 42 -6.36 6.03 17.05
CA PHE A 42 -7.08 4.80 16.75
C PHE A 42 -7.15 3.89 17.97
N GLN A 43 -8.26 3.17 18.10
CA GLN A 43 -8.45 2.17 19.14
C GLN A 43 -8.54 0.79 18.51
N PHE A 44 -7.97 -0.19 19.19
CA PHE A 44 -7.84 -1.55 18.69
C PHE A 44 -8.31 -2.56 19.73
N ALA A 45 -9.00 -3.59 19.25
CA ALA A 45 -9.30 -4.78 20.03
C ALA A 45 -8.03 -5.63 20.24
N PRO A 46 -8.05 -6.61 21.17
CA PRO A 46 -6.89 -7.48 21.43
C PRO A 46 -6.39 -8.28 20.22
N ASN A 47 -7.23 -8.50 19.20
CA ASN A 47 -6.87 -9.15 17.94
C ASN A 47 -6.32 -8.18 16.88
N SER A 48 -6.03 -6.94 17.28
CA SER A 48 -5.53 -5.83 16.45
C SER A 48 -6.52 -5.27 15.44
N VAL A 49 -7.79 -5.66 15.47
CA VAL A 49 -8.83 -5.05 14.63
C VAL A 49 -9.20 -3.67 15.21
N ALA A 50 -9.32 -2.67 14.35
CA ALA A 50 -9.73 -1.33 14.74
C ALA A 50 -11.15 -1.36 15.31
N THR A 51 -11.31 -0.87 16.54
CA THR A 51 -12.61 -0.59 17.15
C THR A 51 -12.98 0.87 16.99
N LYS A 52 -12.03 1.75 16.68
CA LYS A 52 -12.32 3.14 16.35
C LYS A 52 -11.21 3.73 15.48
N PRO A 53 -11.48 4.18 14.24
CA PRO A 53 -12.74 4.06 13.49
C PRO A 53 -13.17 2.60 13.26
N HIS A 54 -14.47 2.38 13.11
CA HIS A 54 -15.06 1.06 12.83
C HIS A 54 -15.09 0.75 11.32
N THR A 55 -15.13 1.78 10.48
CA THR A 55 -15.21 1.65 9.02
C THR A 55 -14.29 2.64 8.33
N PHE A 56 -13.60 2.16 7.30
CA PHE A 56 -12.85 2.99 6.36
C PHE A 56 -13.54 2.91 5.01
N ILE A 57 -13.80 4.06 4.38
CA ILE A 57 -14.58 4.14 3.14
C ILE A 57 -13.72 4.75 2.04
N CYS A 58 -13.59 4.02 0.93
CA CYS A 58 -13.03 4.55 -0.32
C CYS A 58 -14.18 4.82 -1.29
N LYS A 59 -14.27 6.06 -1.78
CA LYS A 59 -15.24 6.49 -2.79
C LYS A 59 -14.54 6.58 -4.14
N ASN A 60 -14.84 5.66 -5.04
CA ASN A 60 -14.33 5.72 -6.41
C ASN A 60 -15.43 6.27 -7.33
N ILE A 61 -15.11 7.36 -8.02
CA ILE A 61 -15.94 7.84 -9.12
C ILE A 61 -15.55 7.01 -10.35
N ALA A 62 -16.38 6.04 -10.73
CA ALA A 62 -16.15 5.26 -11.93
C ALA A 62 -16.19 6.19 -13.15
N ALA A 63 -15.06 6.35 -13.84
CA ALA A 63 -14.94 7.24 -15.01
C ALA A 63 -15.68 6.73 -16.27
N ASN A 64 -16.44 5.64 -16.17
CA ASN A 64 -16.91 4.85 -17.30
C ASN A 64 -18.43 4.90 -17.53
N THR A 65 -19.06 6.04 -17.31
CA THR A 65 -20.35 6.32 -17.95
C THR A 65 -20.15 7.32 -19.06
N THR A 66 -19.94 6.79 -20.27
CA THR A 66 -19.96 7.54 -21.54
C THR A 66 -21.33 8.11 -21.89
N ASP A 67 -22.37 7.77 -21.12
CA ASP A 67 -23.66 8.43 -21.17
C ASP A 67 -23.60 9.76 -20.42
N SER A 68 -23.57 10.85 -21.19
CA SER A 68 -23.62 12.24 -20.70
C SER A 68 -24.88 12.58 -19.87
N ASN A 69 -25.82 11.64 -19.71
CA ASN A 69 -27.07 11.81 -18.98
C ASN A 69 -27.20 10.91 -17.74
N SER A 70 -26.27 10.00 -17.45
CA SER A 70 -26.30 9.22 -16.22
C SER A 70 -25.41 9.87 -15.15
N ASN A 71 -25.97 10.10 -13.96
CA ASN A 71 -25.18 10.49 -12.80
C ASN A 71 -24.08 9.43 -12.57
N PRO A 72 -22.82 9.84 -12.31
CA PRO A 72 -21.75 8.90 -12.06
C PRO A 72 -22.14 8.01 -10.87
N ILE A 73 -22.10 6.70 -11.08
CA ILE A 73 -22.33 5.73 -10.01
C ILE A 73 -21.10 5.78 -9.11
N GLU A 74 -21.28 6.29 -7.89
CA GLU A 74 -20.25 6.30 -6.86
C GLU A 74 -20.09 4.88 -6.31
N GLU A 75 -18.97 4.23 -6.61
CA GLU A 75 -18.64 2.94 -6.05
C GLU A 75 -18.03 3.16 -4.66
N VAL A 76 -18.75 2.72 -3.63
CA VAL A 76 -18.34 2.85 -2.22
C VAL A 76 -17.80 1.50 -1.75
N ARG A 77 -16.52 1.48 -1.36
CA ARG A 77 -15.88 0.31 -0.76
C ARG A 77 -15.65 0.53 0.72
N GLU A 78 -16.04 -0.46 1.51
CA GLU A 78 -15.92 -0.44 2.96
C GLU A 78 -14.88 -1.47 3.43
N PHE A 79 -14.02 -1.01 4.34
CA PHE A 79 -12.97 -1.80 4.93
C PHE A 79 -13.06 -1.76 6.45
N SER A 80 -12.63 -2.85 7.08
CA SER A 80 -12.11 -2.81 8.44
C SER A 80 -10.58 -2.73 8.38
N MET A 81 -9.98 -2.10 9.39
CA MET A 81 -8.53 -2.02 9.49
C MET A 81 -8.04 -3.00 10.55
N ARG A 82 -6.95 -3.72 10.22
CA ARG A 82 -6.21 -4.54 11.18
C ARG A 82 -4.79 -4.04 11.29
N ASN A 83 -4.39 -3.72 12.52
CA ASN A 83 -3.06 -3.26 12.83
C ASN A 83 -2.03 -4.39 12.81
N VAL A 84 -0.80 -4.03 12.48
CA VAL A 84 0.39 -4.87 12.62
C VAL A 84 1.42 -4.16 13.51
N PRO A 85 2.34 -4.88 14.16
CA PRO A 85 3.47 -4.27 14.87
C PRO A 85 4.26 -3.26 14.02
N GLY A 86 4.57 -2.09 14.60
CA GLY A 86 5.25 -0.96 13.96
C GLY A 86 6.77 -0.95 14.10
N GLU A 87 7.43 -2.11 14.06
CA GLU A 87 8.88 -2.24 14.32
C GLU A 87 9.74 -2.02 13.06
N GLY A 88 9.30 -1.17 12.13
CA GLY A 88 9.96 -0.95 10.82
C GLY A 88 9.60 -1.96 9.73
N ASP A 89 8.88 -3.03 10.08
CA ASP A 89 8.44 -4.10 9.18
C ASP A 89 6.95 -4.00 8.78
N CYS A 90 6.27 -2.92 9.17
CA CYS A 90 4.80 -2.82 9.09
C CYS A 90 4.25 -3.05 7.67
N MET A 91 4.98 -2.64 6.62
CA MET A 91 4.57 -2.87 5.23
C MET A 91 4.54 -4.38 4.90
N PHE A 92 5.64 -5.10 5.16
CA PHE A 92 5.74 -6.53 4.88
C PHE A 92 4.81 -7.36 5.76
N GLN A 93 4.65 -6.98 7.04
CA GLN A 93 3.68 -7.62 7.93
C GLN A 93 2.25 -7.40 7.47
N SER A 94 1.92 -6.21 6.94
CA SER A 94 0.59 -5.94 6.38
C SER A 94 0.31 -6.79 5.14
N ILE A 95 1.30 -6.94 4.25
CA ILE A 95 1.17 -7.85 3.09
C ILE A 95 1.02 -9.31 3.53
N ALA A 96 1.82 -9.76 4.50
CA ALA A 96 1.74 -11.11 5.06
C ALA A 96 0.34 -11.37 5.67
N LEU A 97 -0.18 -10.39 6.40
CA LEU A 97 -1.49 -10.45 7.05
C LEU A 97 -2.63 -10.47 6.02
N ALA A 98 -2.59 -9.58 5.03
CA ALA A 98 -3.59 -9.54 3.96
C ALA A 98 -3.61 -10.87 3.17
N THR A 99 -2.43 -11.38 2.83
CA THR A 99 -2.28 -12.64 2.10
C THR A 99 -2.81 -13.81 2.94
N SER A 100 -2.44 -13.90 4.22
CA SER A 100 -2.93 -14.95 5.12
C SER A 100 -4.45 -14.88 5.28
N THR A 101 -4.98 -13.68 5.52
CA THR A 101 -6.42 -13.45 5.70
C THR A 101 -7.21 -13.85 4.45
N SER A 102 -6.71 -13.52 3.25
CA SER A 102 -7.37 -13.92 2.00
C SER A 102 -7.47 -15.43 1.80
N LEU A 103 -6.58 -16.21 2.44
CA LEU A 103 -6.63 -17.68 2.44
C LEU A 103 -7.51 -18.25 3.57
N GLY A 104 -8.24 -17.40 4.29
CA GLY A 104 -9.01 -17.78 5.48
C GLY A 104 -8.13 -18.12 6.69
N LEU A 105 -6.85 -17.73 6.64
CA LEU A 105 -5.91 -17.96 7.74
C LEU A 105 -5.89 -16.75 8.67
N GLY A 106 -5.91 -17.01 9.97
CA GLY A 106 -5.48 -16.03 10.95
C GLY A 106 -3.97 -15.80 10.86
N GLY A 107 -3.49 -14.84 11.66
CA GLY A 107 -2.07 -14.61 11.85
C GLY A 107 -1.84 -14.04 13.23
N ASN A 108 -1.03 -14.72 14.04
CA ASN A 108 -0.48 -14.14 15.25
C ASN A 108 0.80 -13.34 14.89
N ASN A 109 1.24 -12.45 15.77
CA ASN A 109 2.37 -11.57 15.49
C ASN A 109 3.67 -12.32 15.21
N ALA A 110 3.88 -13.48 15.85
CA ALA A 110 5.09 -14.28 15.63
C ALA A 110 5.14 -14.88 14.22
N LEU A 111 4.02 -15.44 13.74
CA LEU A 111 3.90 -15.95 12.38
C LEU A 111 4.03 -14.81 11.37
N LEU A 112 3.36 -13.68 11.58
CA LEU A 112 3.44 -12.53 10.69
C LEU A 112 4.86 -11.98 10.56
N ARG A 113 5.62 -11.95 11.67
CA ARG A 113 7.04 -11.55 11.66
C ARG A 113 7.89 -12.54 10.86
N ALA A 114 7.71 -13.85 11.08
CA ALA A 114 8.43 -14.87 10.33
C ALA A 114 8.13 -14.78 8.82
N VAL A 115 6.86 -14.67 8.45
CA VAL A 115 6.44 -14.51 7.05
C VAL A 115 6.97 -13.21 6.46
N ALA A 116 6.96 -12.09 7.20
CA ALA A 116 7.52 -10.83 6.72
C ALA A 116 9.02 -10.92 6.40
N MET A 117 9.79 -11.64 7.21
CA MET A 117 11.22 -11.90 6.94
C MET A 117 11.42 -12.75 5.70
N GLU A 118 10.64 -13.81 5.51
CA GLU A 118 10.68 -14.63 4.29
C GLU A 118 10.31 -13.81 3.05
N ILE A 119 9.29 -12.95 3.15
CA ILE A 119 8.90 -12.06 2.07
C ILE A 119 10.05 -11.13 1.67
N ARG A 120 10.78 -10.56 2.64
CA ARG A 120 11.96 -9.72 2.38
C ARG A 120 13.05 -10.48 1.63
N GLU A 121 13.35 -11.69 2.07
CA GLU A 121 14.35 -12.54 1.41
C GLU A 121 13.95 -12.85 -0.04
N VAL A 122 12.69 -13.20 -0.28
CA VAL A 122 12.19 -13.45 -1.65
C VAL A 122 12.30 -12.19 -2.52
N VAL A 123 11.94 -11.00 -2.02
CA VAL A 123 12.10 -9.75 -2.78
C VAL A 123 13.57 -9.50 -3.10
N ALA A 124 14.48 -9.71 -2.14
CA ALA A 124 15.91 -9.56 -2.35
C ALA A 124 16.45 -10.54 -3.42
N GLN A 125 15.96 -11.79 -3.42
CA GLN A 125 16.30 -12.78 -4.44
C GLN A 125 15.81 -12.37 -5.82
N ILE A 126 14.58 -11.86 -5.95
CA ILE A 126 14.04 -11.40 -7.24
C ILE A 126 14.78 -10.16 -7.76
N PHE A 127 15.16 -9.23 -6.87
CA PHE A 127 15.99 -8.08 -7.26
C PHE A 127 17.41 -8.48 -7.68
N ALA A 128 18.01 -9.45 -7.00
CA ALA A 128 19.32 -9.99 -7.37
C ALA A 128 19.26 -10.79 -8.69
N ALA A 129 18.12 -11.41 -8.98
CA ALA A 129 17.89 -12.10 -10.25
C ALA A 129 17.75 -11.12 -11.41
N ASN A 130 18.22 -11.53 -12.60
CA ASN A 130 17.97 -10.79 -13.83
C ASN A 130 16.59 -11.15 -14.38
N GLY A 131 15.64 -10.22 -14.32
CA GLY A 131 14.28 -10.45 -14.80
C GLY A 131 13.55 -9.16 -15.12
N THR A 132 12.25 -9.29 -15.37
CA THR A 132 11.35 -8.17 -15.67
C THR A 132 10.10 -8.23 -14.82
N LEU A 133 9.60 -7.06 -14.40
CA LEU A 133 8.42 -6.89 -13.55
C LEU A 133 7.42 -5.94 -14.21
N HIS A 134 6.14 -6.15 -13.97
CA HIS A 134 5.07 -5.23 -14.34
C HIS A 134 4.89 -4.14 -13.26
N ILE A 135 4.79 -2.87 -13.65
CA ILE A 135 4.57 -1.76 -12.70
C ILE A 135 3.11 -1.30 -12.71
N ALA A 136 2.63 -0.86 -13.88
CA ALA A 136 1.28 -0.33 -14.07
C ALA A 136 0.90 -0.44 -15.55
N GLY A 137 -0.32 -0.91 -15.81
CA GLY A 137 -0.82 -1.24 -17.13
C GLY A 137 0.12 -2.22 -17.84
N LYS A 138 0.56 -1.85 -19.05
CA LYS A 138 1.45 -2.69 -19.88
C LYS A 138 2.94 -2.36 -19.73
N ARG A 139 3.32 -1.52 -18.76
CA ARG A 139 4.72 -1.11 -18.57
C ARG A 139 5.51 -2.17 -17.81
N ILE A 140 6.70 -2.48 -18.34
CA ILE A 140 7.62 -3.47 -17.82
C ILE A 140 8.93 -2.77 -17.42
N VAL A 141 9.52 -3.17 -16.30
CA VAL A 141 10.83 -2.70 -15.82
C VAL A 141 11.76 -3.89 -15.59
N ARG A 142 13.06 -3.73 -15.79
CA ARG A 142 14.04 -4.75 -15.39
C ARG A 142 14.28 -4.67 -13.89
N THR A 143 14.41 -5.83 -13.24
CA THR A 143 14.69 -5.94 -11.79
C THR A 143 15.90 -5.11 -11.38
N LYS A 144 16.98 -5.16 -12.17
CA LYS A 144 18.19 -4.36 -11.94
C LYS A 144 17.97 -2.85 -11.98
N ASP A 145 17.14 -2.36 -12.90
CA ASP A 145 16.85 -0.92 -13.00
C ASP A 145 16.03 -0.45 -11.80
N LEU A 146 15.07 -1.28 -11.36
CA LEU A 146 14.25 -1.01 -10.19
C LEU A 146 15.09 -1.02 -8.90
N LEU A 147 15.95 -2.03 -8.72
CA LEU A 147 16.88 -2.12 -7.58
C LEU A 147 17.81 -0.91 -7.53
N ASN A 148 18.44 -0.54 -8.66
CA ASN A 148 19.33 0.62 -8.71
C ASN A 148 18.59 1.92 -8.39
N SER A 149 17.33 2.06 -8.82
CA SER A 149 16.51 3.21 -8.48
C SER A 149 16.22 3.27 -6.98
N ALA A 150 15.90 2.13 -6.35
CA ALA A 150 15.61 2.02 -4.92
C ALA A 150 16.86 2.26 -4.06
N ALA A 151 18.00 1.66 -4.43
CA ALA A 151 19.27 1.87 -3.75
C ALA A 151 19.70 3.35 -3.81
N LYS A 152 19.49 3.99 -4.96
CA LYS A 152 19.77 5.41 -5.12
C LYS A 152 18.88 6.31 -4.25
N SER A 153 17.59 5.98 -4.04
CA SER A 153 16.72 6.78 -3.16
C SER A 153 17.13 6.69 -1.69
N GLU A 154 17.70 5.56 -1.28
CA GLU A 154 18.26 5.35 0.06
C GLU A 154 19.73 5.81 0.18
N ASN A 155 20.32 6.33 -0.89
CA ASN A 155 21.73 6.76 -0.95
C ASN A 155 22.73 5.64 -0.56
N VAL A 156 22.45 4.40 -0.99
CA VAL A 156 23.31 3.23 -0.79
C VAL A 156 23.59 2.51 -2.11
N GLU A 157 24.58 1.63 -2.11
CA GLU A 157 24.84 0.76 -3.25
C GLU A 157 23.80 -0.37 -3.36
N ALA A 158 23.59 -0.90 -4.57
CA ALA A 158 22.60 -1.94 -4.81
C ALA A 158 22.81 -3.20 -3.96
N THR A 159 24.06 -3.59 -3.70
CA THR A 159 24.40 -4.74 -2.85
C THR A 159 24.06 -4.48 -1.38
N GLU A 160 24.36 -3.28 -0.89
CA GLU A 160 24.06 -2.86 0.47
C GLU A 160 22.55 -2.76 0.68
N TYR A 161 21.81 -2.23 -0.31
CA TYR A 161 20.35 -2.21 -0.29
C TYR A 161 19.76 -3.62 -0.08
N LEU A 162 20.25 -4.62 -0.82
CA LEU A 162 19.81 -6.00 -0.66
C LEU A 162 20.13 -6.57 0.73
N GLU A 163 21.29 -6.27 1.29
CA GLU A 163 21.65 -6.68 2.65
C GLU A 163 20.75 -6.01 3.71
N MET A 164 20.48 -4.72 3.57
CA MET A 164 19.57 -4.00 4.47
C MET A 164 18.14 -4.55 4.37
N LEU A 165 17.68 -4.89 3.16
CA LEU A 165 16.37 -5.49 2.92
C LEU A 165 16.22 -6.82 3.68
N ARG A 166 17.22 -7.71 3.54
CA ARG A 166 17.27 -9.03 4.21
C ARG A 166 17.32 -8.92 5.73
N ASN A 167 18.05 -7.93 6.24
CA ASN A 167 18.24 -7.74 7.67
C ASN A 167 17.12 -6.94 8.35
N GLY A 168 16.02 -6.65 7.65
CA GLY A 168 14.89 -5.90 8.22
C GLY A 168 15.19 -4.42 8.50
N LYS A 169 16.23 -3.86 7.88
CA LYS A 169 16.67 -2.47 8.12
C LYS A 169 16.03 -1.44 7.18
N LEU A 170 15.34 -1.90 6.13
CA LEU A 170 14.62 -1.03 5.19
C LEU A 170 13.12 -1.08 5.42
N GLN A 171 12.47 0.07 5.34
CA GLN A 171 11.01 0.14 5.24
C GLN A 171 10.59 -0.31 3.84
N GLY A 172 9.44 -0.99 3.72
CA GLY A 172 8.93 -1.40 2.42
C GLY A 172 8.32 -0.21 1.67
N GLY A 173 8.65 -0.05 0.39
CA GLY A 173 8.16 1.03 -0.47
C GLY A 173 7.69 0.56 -1.84
N GLY A 174 7.57 1.50 -2.77
CA GLY A 174 7.08 1.24 -4.14
C GLY A 174 7.85 0.16 -4.91
N PRO A 175 9.19 0.11 -4.87
CA PRO A 175 9.97 -0.97 -5.50
C PRO A 175 9.61 -2.36 -4.96
N GLU A 176 9.51 -2.50 -3.64
CA GLU A 176 9.17 -3.77 -2.98
C GLU A 176 7.74 -4.18 -3.32
N LEU A 177 6.79 -3.23 -3.27
CA LEU A 177 5.38 -3.49 -3.62
C LEU A 177 5.20 -3.87 -5.10
N THR A 178 5.99 -3.26 -6.00
CA THR A 178 6.05 -3.68 -7.41
C THR A 178 6.50 -5.12 -7.52
N CYS A 179 7.61 -5.48 -6.85
CA CYS A 179 8.11 -6.85 -6.82
C CYS A 179 7.07 -7.83 -6.25
N LEU A 180 6.47 -7.49 -5.12
CA LEU A 180 5.49 -8.32 -4.42
C LEU A 180 4.22 -8.56 -5.22
N SER A 181 3.68 -7.53 -5.87
CA SER A 181 2.50 -7.70 -6.74
C SER A 181 2.77 -8.72 -7.87
N ASN A 182 4.00 -8.76 -8.41
CA ASN A 182 4.41 -9.72 -9.43
C ASN A 182 4.63 -11.13 -8.87
N ILE A 183 5.27 -11.26 -7.70
CA ILE A 183 5.50 -12.57 -7.04
C ILE A 183 4.17 -13.21 -6.66
N LEU A 184 3.31 -12.44 -5.99
CA LEU A 184 2.01 -12.88 -5.52
C LEU A 184 0.99 -13.01 -6.66
N ARG A 185 1.28 -12.37 -7.82
CA ARG A 185 0.36 -12.20 -8.95
C ARG A 185 -0.96 -11.58 -8.54
N ARG A 186 -0.90 -10.59 -7.65
CA ARG A 186 -2.08 -9.97 -7.01
C ARG A 186 -1.95 -8.45 -7.04
N PRO A 187 -3.03 -7.71 -7.34
CA PRO A 187 -3.04 -6.27 -7.20
C PRO A 187 -2.82 -5.85 -5.74
N ILE A 188 -2.04 -4.79 -5.54
CA ILE A 188 -1.83 -4.16 -4.24
C ILE A 188 -2.18 -2.68 -4.35
N SER A 189 -3.16 -2.22 -3.57
CA SER A 189 -3.54 -0.82 -3.50
C SER A 189 -3.16 -0.20 -2.16
N ILE A 190 -2.56 0.99 -2.24
CA ILE A 190 -2.12 1.79 -1.11
C ILE A 190 -3.08 2.95 -0.92
N TYR A 191 -3.59 3.07 0.29
CA TYR A 191 -4.54 4.07 0.71
C TYR A 191 -3.93 5.01 1.73
N GLU A 192 -4.42 6.24 1.76
CA GLU A 192 -4.15 7.21 2.81
C GLU A 192 -5.46 7.76 3.37
N LEU A 193 -5.42 8.26 4.60
CA LEU A 193 -6.56 8.98 5.19
C LEU A 193 -6.78 10.28 4.43
N LYS A 194 -8.03 10.51 3.99
CA LYS A 194 -8.46 11.82 3.52
C LYS A 194 -8.86 12.64 4.76
N TRP A 195 -7.85 13.12 5.46
CA TRP A 195 -8.03 13.84 6.72
C TRP A 195 -8.05 15.35 6.48
N ASN A 196 -9.08 16.04 6.99
CA ASN A 196 -9.09 17.50 6.98
C ASN A 196 -8.64 17.99 8.36
N GLU A 197 -7.34 18.25 8.47
CA GLU A 197 -6.70 18.73 9.68
C GLU A 197 -7.49 19.87 10.34
N ALA A 198 -7.90 20.88 9.58
CA ALA A 198 -8.58 22.06 10.12
C ALA A 198 -9.92 21.76 10.82
N TYR A 199 -10.65 20.73 10.41
CA TYR A 199 -11.98 20.43 10.94
C TYR A 199 -11.95 19.39 12.08
N ASP A 200 -11.01 18.46 12.02
CA ASP A 200 -10.95 17.31 12.94
C ASP A 200 -10.10 17.58 14.19
N PHE A 201 -9.43 18.73 14.30
CA PHE A 201 -8.76 19.17 15.54
C PHE A 201 -9.74 19.78 16.56
N GLU A 202 -10.83 20.39 16.12
CA GLU A 202 -11.82 21.02 17.01
C GLU A 202 -12.67 19.96 17.73
N ASN A 203 -12.92 18.83 17.06
CA ASN A 203 -13.64 17.70 17.61
C ASN A 203 -12.63 16.65 18.10
N ALA A 204 -12.19 16.74 19.36
CA ALA A 204 -11.18 15.85 19.96
C ALA A 204 -11.50 14.34 19.91
N THR A 205 -12.65 13.95 19.35
CA THR A 205 -13.10 12.57 19.20
C THR A 205 -12.89 12.06 17.78
N MET A 206 -12.16 10.94 17.64
CA MET A 206 -12.05 10.20 16.38
C MET A 206 -13.46 9.86 15.83
N PRO A 207 -13.74 10.03 14.53
CA PRO A 207 -15.01 9.59 13.94
C PRO A 207 -15.12 8.06 13.91
N ASP A 208 -16.35 7.56 13.80
CA ASP A 208 -16.61 6.12 13.63
C ASP A 208 -16.32 5.64 12.20
N VAL A 209 -16.35 6.57 11.24
CA VAL A 209 -16.10 6.34 9.82
C VAL A 209 -15.01 7.28 9.33
N CYS A 210 -13.98 6.74 8.67
CA CYS A 210 -12.94 7.53 8.02
C CYS A 210 -12.97 7.37 6.51
N GLU A 211 -12.90 8.49 5.78
CA GLU A 211 -12.71 8.47 4.34
C GLU A 211 -11.23 8.22 4.01
N ILE A 212 -10.98 7.35 3.05
CA ILE A 212 -9.65 7.01 2.54
C ILE A 212 -9.60 7.21 1.03
N GLN A 213 -8.41 7.50 0.52
CA GLN A 213 -8.16 7.65 -0.91
C GLN A 213 -7.06 6.70 -1.36
N CYS A 214 -7.23 6.06 -2.51
CA CYS A 214 -6.19 5.24 -3.12
C CYS A 214 -5.12 6.15 -3.74
N VAL A 215 -3.91 6.13 -3.20
CA VAL A 215 -2.78 6.96 -3.66
C VAL A 215 -1.82 6.22 -4.59
N GLY A 216 -1.89 4.89 -4.61
CA GLY A 216 -1.07 4.07 -5.49
C GLY A 216 -1.66 2.68 -5.68
N SER A 217 -1.39 2.09 -6.85
CA SER A 217 -1.77 0.71 -7.15
C SER A 217 -0.65 0.02 -7.93
N PHE A 218 -0.42 -1.26 -7.62
CA PHE A 218 0.64 -2.09 -8.18
C PHE A 218 0.02 -3.40 -8.69
N GLY A 219 0.44 -3.85 -9.87
CA GLY A 219 -0.04 -5.12 -10.41
C GLY A 219 -1.50 -5.11 -10.88
N ASP A 220 -1.98 -3.97 -11.36
CA ASP A 220 -3.30 -3.79 -11.99
C ASP A 220 -3.55 -4.72 -13.20
N VAL A 221 -2.48 -5.27 -13.78
CA VAL A 221 -2.54 -6.29 -14.84
C VAL A 221 -3.04 -7.66 -14.34
N PHE A 222 -2.97 -7.93 -13.03
CA PHE A 222 -3.37 -9.22 -12.46
C PHE A 222 -4.87 -9.22 -12.17
N ILE A 223 -5.59 -10.07 -12.89
CA ILE A 223 -7.05 -10.20 -12.79
C ILE A 223 -7.37 -11.22 -11.70
N ASP A 224 -8.44 -10.97 -10.95
CA ASP A 224 -8.96 -11.91 -9.96
C ASP A 224 -9.45 -13.20 -10.66
N PRO A 225 -8.85 -14.37 -10.38
CA PRO A 225 -9.27 -15.63 -10.98
C PRO A 225 -10.68 -16.06 -10.56
N ILE A 226 -11.22 -15.48 -9.48
CA ILE A 226 -12.58 -15.74 -8.99
C ILE A 226 -13.53 -14.57 -9.26
N ALA A 227 -13.15 -13.64 -10.15
CA ALA A 227 -13.96 -12.49 -10.58
C ALA A 227 -15.38 -12.86 -11.05
N ASP A 228 -15.53 -14.07 -11.58
CA ASP A 228 -16.81 -14.53 -12.14
C ASP A 228 -17.65 -15.32 -11.12
N ILE A 229 -17.12 -15.58 -9.91
CA ILE A 229 -17.83 -16.35 -8.87
C ILE A 229 -18.78 -15.41 -8.13
N PRO A 230 -20.10 -15.66 -8.13
CA PRO A 230 -21.04 -14.81 -7.42
C PRO A 230 -20.77 -14.77 -5.91
N ASN A 231 -20.90 -13.59 -5.31
CA ASN A 231 -20.69 -13.39 -3.87
C ASN A 231 -21.49 -14.35 -2.96
N HIS A 232 -22.69 -14.76 -3.38
CA HIS A 232 -23.52 -15.70 -2.60
C HIS A 232 -22.95 -17.12 -2.52
N VAL A 233 -21.97 -17.46 -3.36
CA VAL A 233 -21.26 -18.76 -3.32
C VAL A 233 -20.07 -18.70 -2.36
N LEU A 234 -19.54 -17.50 -2.11
CA LEU A 234 -18.44 -17.30 -1.17
C LEU A 234 -19.00 -17.25 0.26
N LEU A 235 -18.39 -18.02 1.17
CA LEU A 235 -18.71 -17.98 2.60
C LEU A 235 -18.09 -16.70 3.22
N SER A 236 -18.58 -15.53 2.85
CA SER A 236 -18.02 -14.22 3.22
C SER A 236 -18.20 -13.85 4.69
N ASP A 237 -19.19 -14.44 5.36
CA ASP A 237 -19.59 -14.02 6.71
C ASP A 237 -18.70 -14.61 7.83
N VAL A 238 -17.78 -15.51 7.48
CA VAL A 238 -16.90 -16.17 8.45
C VAL A 238 -15.78 -15.24 8.90
N GLN A 239 -15.19 -14.46 7.98
CA GLN A 239 -14.06 -13.59 8.27
C GLN A 239 -13.94 -12.47 7.23
N GLN A 240 -13.90 -11.21 7.69
CA GLN A 240 -13.68 -10.05 6.81
C GLN A 240 -12.34 -10.14 6.07
N GLY A 241 -12.35 -9.77 4.79
CA GLY A 241 -11.22 -9.89 3.89
C GLY A 241 -10.82 -11.32 3.50
N ALA A 242 -11.52 -12.35 3.99
CA ALA A 242 -11.36 -13.70 3.46
C ALA A 242 -11.73 -13.72 1.98
N TYR A 243 -10.97 -14.49 1.20
CA TYR A 243 -11.12 -14.64 -0.24
C TYR A 243 -10.91 -13.36 -1.06
N SER A 244 -10.50 -12.24 -0.44
CA SER A 244 -10.13 -11.03 -1.17
C SER A 244 -8.86 -11.30 -1.98
N TRP A 245 -8.95 -11.31 -3.31
CA TRP A 245 -7.78 -11.40 -4.18
C TRP A 245 -6.93 -10.13 -4.12
N HIS A 246 -7.57 -8.97 -4.09
CA HIS A 246 -6.88 -7.68 -4.02
C HIS A 246 -6.33 -7.44 -2.59
N ILE A 247 -5.08 -6.97 -2.49
CA ILE A 247 -4.45 -6.59 -1.22
C ILE A 247 -4.59 -5.07 -1.00
N HIS A 248 -5.16 -4.67 0.13
CA HIS A 248 -5.38 -3.26 0.46
C HIS A 248 -4.57 -2.88 1.71
N ILE A 249 -3.75 -1.84 1.60
CA ILE A 249 -2.91 -1.36 2.70
C ILE A 249 -3.23 0.11 2.96
N LEU A 250 -3.48 0.46 4.22
CA LEU A 250 -3.60 1.85 4.66
C LEU A 250 -2.26 2.30 5.23
N VAL A 251 -1.71 3.39 4.70
CA VAL A 251 -0.56 4.08 5.28
C VAL A 251 -1.07 5.28 6.05
N VAL A 252 -0.69 5.36 7.33
CA VAL A 252 -1.11 6.43 8.25
C VAL A 252 0.10 7.08 8.90
N ASP A 253 -0.06 8.35 9.28
CA ASP A 253 0.96 9.06 10.05
C ASP A 253 0.98 8.61 11.52
N ALA A 254 2.15 8.16 11.98
CA ALA A 254 2.38 7.72 13.36
C ALA A 254 3.01 8.80 14.25
N GLY A 255 3.35 9.96 13.66
CA GLY A 255 4.03 11.09 14.29
C GLY A 255 5.52 11.14 13.99
N GLY A 256 6.12 12.32 14.17
CA GLY A 256 7.57 12.49 13.99
C GLY A 256 8.06 12.28 12.56
N GLY A 257 7.17 12.36 11.56
CA GLY A 257 7.47 12.04 10.16
C GLY A 257 7.42 10.55 9.83
N GLU A 258 7.13 9.68 10.80
CA GLU A 258 7.03 8.25 10.59
C GLU A 258 5.68 7.84 10.00
N LYS A 259 5.73 6.91 9.04
CA LYS A 259 4.55 6.28 8.45
C LYS A 259 4.39 4.86 8.97
N HIS A 260 3.15 4.46 9.21
CA HIS A 260 2.79 3.12 9.64
C HIS A 260 1.81 2.48 8.68
N ALA A 261 2.08 1.25 8.27
CA ALA A 261 1.21 0.49 7.38
C ALA A 261 0.29 -0.42 8.18
N CYS A 262 -0.99 -0.44 7.80
CA CYS A 262 -2.03 -1.31 8.33
C CYS A 262 -2.69 -2.08 7.20
N THR A 263 -3.26 -3.24 7.50
CA THR A 263 -4.04 -4.00 6.53
C THR A 263 -5.49 -3.51 6.50
N LEU A 264 -6.02 -3.25 5.31
CA LEU A 264 -7.44 -3.04 5.08
C LEU A 264 -8.07 -4.35 4.60
N LEU A 265 -9.11 -4.79 5.31
CA LEU A 265 -9.87 -6.01 5.01
C LEU A 265 -11.24 -5.59 4.48
N PRO A 266 -11.57 -5.94 3.22
CA PRO A 266 -12.90 -5.69 2.68
C PRO A 266 -14.01 -6.26 3.58
N LYS A 267 -15.04 -5.45 3.87
CA LYS A 267 -16.22 -5.91 4.61
C LYS A 267 -17.15 -6.77 3.75
N THR A 268 -17.07 -6.60 2.44
CA THR A 268 -17.77 -7.43 1.46
C THR A 268 -16.75 -7.93 0.44
N CYS A 269 -16.99 -9.11 -0.14
CA CYS A 269 -16.18 -9.57 -1.26
C CYS A 269 -16.44 -8.64 -2.45
N TYR A 270 -15.42 -7.86 -2.82
CA TYR A 270 -15.42 -7.07 -4.04
C TYR A 270 -14.77 -7.93 -5.11
N VAL A 271 -15.58 -8.26 -6.11
CA VAL A 271 -15.24 -9.11 -7.23
C VAL A 271 -15.21 -8.23 -8.47
#